data_AF-A0A3L7SFH3-F1
#
_entry.id   AF-A0A3L7SFH3-F1
#
_cell.length_a   1.000
_cell.length_b   1.000
_cell.length_c   1.000
_cell.angle_alpha   90.00
_cell.angle_beta   90.00
_cell.angle_gamma   90.00
#
_symmetry.space_group_name_H-M   'P 1'
#
loop_
_entity.id
_entity.type
_entity.pdbx_description
1 polymer ?
#
loop_
_entity_poly.entity_id
_entity_poly.type
_entity_poly.pdbx_seq_one_letter_code
_entity_poly.pdbx_strand_id
1 'polypeptide(L)' 'MVEKVPSQHLARTVAVIGNPNTGKSTLFSALTGVHSRIGNYPGVTVEKKLGWF' A
#
# COMPACT_ATOMS: atom_id res chain seq x y z
N MET A 1 15.19 22.31 -28.56
CA MET A 1 15.23 20.87 -28.19
C MET A 1 15.60 20.79 -26.72
N VAL A 2 14.60 20.83 -25.84
CA VAL A 2 14.82 20.57 -24.40
C VAL A 2 14.28 19.17 -24.17
N GLU A 3 15.17 18.22 -24.00
CA GLU A 3 14.83 16.88 -23.54
C GLU A 3 14.16 17.03 -22.17
N LYS A 4 12.88 16.68 -22.12
CA LYS A 4 12.11 16.61 -20.88
C LYS A 4 12.75 15.51 -20.04
N VAL A 5 13.55 15.89 -19.04
CA VAL A 5 14.05 14.99 -17.99
C VAL A 5 12.85 14.16 -17.50
N PRO A 6 12.91 12.83 -17.49
CA PRO A 6 11.82 12.03 -16.98
C PRO A 6 11.72 12.32 -15.49
N SER A 7 10.74 13.14 -15.10
CA SER A 7 10.33 13.29 -13.71
C SER A 7 10.02 11.89 -13.20
N GLN A 8 10.94 11.35 -12.41
CA GLN A 8 10.80 10.03 -11.80
C GLN A 8 9.58 10.09 -10.88
N HIS A 9 8.42 9.68 -11.37
CA HIS A 9 7.30 9.32 -10.52
C HIS A 9 7.66 8.01 -9.83
N LEU A 10 8.56 8.11 -8.83
CA LEU A 10 8.97 7.03 -7.96
C LEU A 10 7.73 6.53 -7.22
N ALA A 11 7.13 5.44 -7.69
CA ALA A 11 6.11 4.74 -6.94
C ALA A 11 6.73 4.30 -5.60
N ARG A 12 6.36 4.98 -4.50
CA ARG A 12 6.91 4.70 -3.18
C ARG A 12 6.11 3.57 -2.55
N THR A 13 6.78 2.47 -2.22
CA THR A 13 6.18 1.38 -1.43
C THR A 13 6.26 1.72 0.06
N VAL A 14 5.11 1.74 0.74
CA VAL A 14 5.00 2.04 2.17
C VAL A 14 4.39 0.84 2.89
N ALA A 15 4.96 0.46 4.04
CA ALA A 15 4.43 -0.60 4.89
C ALA A 15 3.78 -0.01 6.15
N VAL A 16 2.58 -0.50 6.50
CA VAL A 16 1.87 -0.13 7.74
C VAL A 16 2.00 -1.28 8.74
N ILE A 17 2.74 -1.06 9.84
CA ILE A 17 3.06 -2.09 10.86
C ILE A 17 2.72 -1.56 12.26
N GLY A 18 2.32 -2.45 13.18
CA GLY A 18 2.09 -2.13 14.59
C GLY A 18 1.28 -3.20 15.32
N ASN A 19 1.10 -3.03 16.64
CA ASN A 19 0.44 -4.00 17.51
C ASN A 19 -1.02 -4.27 17.11
N PRO A 20 -1.60 -5.45 17.41
CA PRO A 20 -3.03 -5.71 17.21
C PRO A 20 -3.92 -4.59 17.79
N ASN A 21 -5.04 -4.30 17.13
CA ASN A 21 -6.05 -3.32 17.58
C ASN A 21 -5.62 -1.84 17.63
N THR A 22 -4.44 -1.45 17.13
CA THR A 22 -3.99 -0.05 17.05
C THR A 22 -4.55 0.77 15.86
N GLY A 23 -5.61 0.30 15.19
CA GLY A 23 -6.23 1.07 14.10
C GLY A 23 -5.52 1.01 12.73
N LYS A 24 -4.53 0.14 12.55
CA LYS A 24 -3.82 -0.05 11.26
C LYS A 24 -4.75 -0.27 10.06
N SER A 25 -5.80 -1.08 10.22
CA SER A 25 -6.80 -1.30 9.16
C SER A 25 -7.55 -0.02 8.81
N THR A 26 -7.87 0.81 9.81
CA THR A 26 -8.53 2.10 9.62
C THR A 26 -7.63 3.07 8.85
N LEU A 27 -6.35 3.17 9.25
CA LEU A 27 -5.37 4.01 8.56
C LEU A 27 -5.16 3.54 7.11
N PHE A 28 -4.99 2.24 6.91
CA PHE A 28 -4.84 1.66 5.57
C PHE A 28 -6.04 1.98 4.68
N SER A 29 -7.26 1.74 5.16
CA SER A 29 -8.48 2.03 4.41
C SER A 29 -8.68 3.53 4.12
N ALA A 30 -8.29 4.41 5.05
CA ALA A 30 -8.35 5.85 4.83
C ALA A 30 -7.35 6.33 3.77
N LEU A 31 -6.17 5.72 3.71
CA LEU A 31 -5.16 6.05 2.71
C LEU A 31 -5.51 5.50 1.33
N THR A 32 -5.95 4.25 1.24
CA THR A 32 -6.15 3.57 -0.07
C THR A 32 -7.57 3.69 -0.61
N GLY A 33 -8.55 4.01 0.23
CA GLY A 33 -9.96 4.09 -0.15
C GLY A 33 -10.43 2.82 -0.88
N VAL A 34 -10.99 3.01 -2.08
CA VAL A 34 -11.53 1.94 -2.94
C VAL A 34 -10.43 1.15 -3.68
N HIS A 35 -9.19 1.66 -3.70
CA HIS A 35 -8.08 1.08 -4.45
C HIS A 35 -7.26 0.10 -3.60
N SER A 36 -7.93 -0.88 -3.01
CA SER A 36 -7.30 -1.93 -2.22
C SER A 36 -7.53 -3.32 -2.83
N ARG A 37 -6.55 -4.20 -2.63
CA ARG A 37 -6.59 -5.62 -2.99
C ARG A 37 -6.24 -6.43 -1.75
N ILE A 38 -7.07 -7.43 -1.49
CA ILE A 38 -6.89 -8.38 -0.40
C ILE A 38 -6.47 -9.71 -1.01
N GLY A 39 -5.41 -10.31 -0.46
CA GLY A 39 -4.97 -11.66 -0.80
C GLY A 39 -4.32 -12.31 0.41
N ASN A 40 -3.80 -13.51 0.24
CA ASN A 40 -3.00 -14.18 1.28
C ASN A 40 -1.53 -14.16 0.88
N TYR A 41 -0.64 -14.17 1.87
CA TYR A 41 0.78 -14.42 1.59
C TYR A 41 0.98 -15.85 1.05
N PRO A 42 1.92 -16.07 0.12
CA PRO A 42 2.14 -17.39 -0.47
C PRO A 42 2.51 -18.41 0.62
N GLY A 43 1.75 -19.51 0.71
CA GLY A 43 2.02 -20.61 1.63
C GLY A 43 1.56 -20.41 3.08
N VAL A 44 0.87 -19.32 3.41
CA VAL A 44 0.31 -19.08 4.76
C VAL A 44 -1.11 -18.52 4.70
N THR A 45 -1.88 -18.67 5.77
CA THR A 45 -3.24 -18.09 5.90
C THR A 45 -3.23 -16.63 6.36
N VAL A 46 -2.06 -16.00 6.41
CA VAL A 46 -1.93 -14.60 6.83
C VAL A 46 -2.46 -13.69 5.71
N GLU A 47 -3.41 -12.84 6.08
CA GLU A 47 -4.01 -11.85 5.18
C GLU A 47 -2.99 -10.77 4.78
N LYS A 48 -2.98 -10.43 3.49
CA LYS A 48 -2.17 -9.38 2.88
C LYS A 48 -3.10 -8.33 2.26
N LYS A 49 -3.06 -7.10 2.78
CA LYS A 49 -3.74 -5.94 2.19
C LYS A 49 -2.73 -5.07 1.44
N LEU A 50 -3.00 -4.81 0.17
CA LEU A 50 -2.20 -3.92 -0.69
C LEU A 50 -3.12 -2.85 -1.26
N GLY A 51 -2.67 -1.60 -1.30
CA GLY A 51 -3.45 -0.53 -1.90
C GLY A 51 -2.57 0.64 -2.30
N TRP A 52 -3.15 1.56 -3.06
CA TRP A 52 -2.44 2.64 -3.74
C TRP A 52 -3.32 3.90 -3.76
N PHE A 53 -2.68 5.07 -3.73
CA PHE A 53 -3.29 6.39 -3.69
C PHE A 53 -2.44 7.41 -4.44
#